data_AF-A0A059GC42-F1
#
_entry.id   AF-A0A059GC42-F1
#
_cell.length_a   1.000
_cell.length_b   1.000
_cell.length_c   1.000
_cell.angle_alpha   90.00
_cell.angle_beta   90.00
_cell.angle_gamma   90.00
#
_symmetry.space_group_name_H-M   'P 1'
#
loop_
_entity.id
_entity.type
_entity.pdbx_description
1 polymer ?
#
loop_
_entity_poly.entity_id
_entity_poly.type
_entity_poly.pdbx_seq_one_letter_code
_entity_poly.pdbx_strand_id
1 'polypeptide(L)'
;MASRSGKGKPGAGPSSRALAMAAFVIALGLLAWRGSTLLTADHPLPASATPLEVSLMNLVDPVAGPGNARISVTTTATGGRTVLVLLDAAEAAQASMIESLVTTAARLDVASGDLLVIQTAPFARGAPGRPDAEAYGELALLALLAGLAGWLGFAHEWTRKSREWSGNTLKRPRKRPRAPSQRPLCAPFGPCQSLVMSLTSPARIRLARLISCAAG
;
A
#
# COMPACT_ATOMS: atom_id res chain seq x y z
N MET A 1 -33.48 -18.05 -47.90
CA MET A 1 -32.30 -17.51 -48.61
C MET A 1 -31.44 -16.77 -47.60
N ALA A 2 -30.13 -17.00 -47.64
CA ALA A 2 -29.18 -16.73 -46.57
C ALA A 2 -28.95 -15.23 -46.27
N SER A 3 -29.05 -14.84 -45.00
CA SER A 3 -28.48 -13.59 -44.49
C SER A 3 -27.00 -13.81 -44.17
N ARG A 4 -26.14 -13.33 -45.08
CA ARG A 4 -24.68 -13.37 -44.95
C ARG A 4 -24.27 -12.27 -43.96
N SER A 5 -24.10 -12.61 -42.69
CA SER A 5 -23.48 -11.73 -41.69
C SER A 5 -22.01 -11.53 -42.07
N GLY A 6 -21.69 -10.34 -42.59
CA GLY A 6 -20.33 -9.93 -42.87
C GLY A 6 -19.54 -9.84 -41.56
N LYS A 7 -18.54 -10.71 -41.41
CA LYS A 7 -17.53 -10.58 -40.36
C LYS A 7 -16.75 -9.28 -40.60
N GLY A 8 -17.12 -8.21 -39.90
CA GLY A 8 -16.26 -7.06 -39.73
C GLY A 8 -14.95 -7.53 -39.10
N LYS A 9 -13.82 -7.24 -39.77
CA LYS A 9 -12.49 -7.46 -39.20
C LYS A 9 -12.41 -6.66 -37.90
N PRO A 10 -12.10 -7.26 -36.73
CA PRO A 10 -11.80 -6.47 -35.55
C PRO A 10 -10.58 -5.62 -35.90
N GLY A 11 -10.71 -4.30 -35.83
CA GLY A 11 -9.55 -3.42 -35.86
C GLY A 11 -8.54 -3.90 -34.82
N ALA A 12 -7.26 -3.89 -35.17
CA ALA A 12 -6.15 -4.27 -34.30
C ALA A 12 -5.99 -3.22 -33.17
N GLY A 13 -6.96 -3.15 -32.26
CA GLY A 13 -6.82 -2.43 -31.02
C GLY A 13 -5.82 -3.16 -30.12
N PRO A 14 -5.08 -2.44 -29.26
CA PRO A 14 -4.23 -3.07 -28.27
C PRO A 14 -5.07 -4.05 -27.43
N SER A 15 -4.54 -5.26 -27.22
CA SER A 15 -5.22 -6.27 -26.41
C SER A 15 -5.59 -5.68 -25.04
N SER A 16 -6.73 -6.07 -24.47
CA SER A 16 -7.17 -5.59 -23.14
C SER A 16 -6.10 -5.75 -22.07
N ARG A 17 -5.26 -6.78 -22.20
CA ARG A 17 -4.08 -7.02 -21.36
C ARG A 17 -2.99 -5.96 -21.53
N ALA A 18 -2.68 -5.57 -22.76
CA ALA A 18 -1.70 -4.51 -23.03
C ALA A 18 -2.18 -3.17 -22.46
N LEU A 19 -3.49 -2.88 -22.57
CA LEU A 19 -4.09 -1.70 -21.98
C LEU A 19 -4.03 -1.73 -20.44
N ALA A 20 -4.32 -2.88 -19.81
CA ALA A 20 -4.19 -3.06 -18.37
C ALA A 20 -2.74 -2.85 -17.88
N MET A 21 -1.75 -3.33 -18.61
CA MET A 21 -0.33 -3.11 -18.28
C MET A 21 0.08 -1.65 -18.40
N ALA A 22 -0.36 -0.97 -19.46
CA ALA A 22 -0.11 0.46 -19.61
C ALA A 22 -0.74 1.26 -18.46
N ALA A 23 -2.01 0.98 -18.13
CA ALA A 23 -2.70 1.60 -17.01
C ALA A 23 -2.00 1.34 -15.66
N PHE A 24 -1.49 0.13 -15.44
CA PHE A 24 -0.74 -0.24 -14.24
C PHE A 24 0.55 0.58 -14.08
N VAL A 25 1.36 0.68 -15.15
CA VAL A 25 2.61 1.46 -15.12
C VAL A 25 2.34 2.94 -14.87
N ILE A 26 1.32 3.50 -15.50
CA ILE A 26 0.92 4.89 -15.28
C ILE A 26 0.45 5.09 -13.83
N ALA A 27 -0.41 4.21 -13.31
CA ALA A 27 -0.89 4.30 -11.94
C ALA A 27 0.24 4.18 -10.92
N LEU A 28 1.21 3.29 -11.13
CA LEU A 28 2.40 3.18 -10.27
C LEU A 28 3.30 4.43 -10.36
N GLY A 29 3.51 4.97 -11.56
CA GLY A 29 4.28 6.19 -11.74
C GLY A 29 3.65 7.38 -11.02
N LEU A 30 2.32 7.53 -11.16
CA LEU A 30 1.55 8.57 -10.47
C LEU A 30 1.55 8.34 -8.95
N LEU A 31 1.38 7.11 -8.49
CA LEU A 31 1.42 6.79 -7.06
C LEU A 31 2.78 7.09 -6.45
N ALA A 32 3.87 6.70 -7.11
CA ALA A 32 5.23 6.96 -6.64
C ALA A 32 5.55 8.46 -6.66
N TRP A 33 5.17 9.16 -7.73
CA TRP A 33 5.35 10.60 -7.83
C TRP A 33 4.55 11.35 -6.77
N ARG A 34 3.23 11.08 -6.65
CA ARG A 34 2.37 11.73 -5.64
C ARG A 34 2.78 11.37 -4.21
N GLY A 35 3.12 10.10 -3.97
CA GLY A 35 3.66 9.64 -2.70
C GLY A 35 4.94 10.39 -2.32
N SER A 36 5.88 10.53 -3.27
CA SER A 36 7.09 11.32 -3.05
C SER A 36 6.74 12.77 -2.73
N THR A 37 5.86 13.40 -3.51
CA THR A 37 5.49 14.80 -3.25
C THR A 37 4.86 14.99 -1.88
N LEU A 38 3.99 14.10 -1.41
CA LEU A 38 3.37 14.25 -0.09
C LEU A 38 4.37 14.01 1.06
N LEU A 39 5.33 13.11 0.84
CA LEU A 39 6.35 12.79 1.83
C LEU A 39 7.48 13.83 1.89
N THR A 40 7.71 14.57 0.80
CA THR A 40 8.80 15.55 0.70
C THR A 40 8.32 16.99 0.51
N ALA A 41 7.01 17.23 0.43
CA ALA A 41 6.50 18.59 0.33
C ALA A 41 6.68 19.30 1.66
N ASP A 42 7.33 20.46 1.58
CA ASP A 42 7.19 21.52 2.56
C ASP A 42 5.71 21.86 2.61
N HIS A 43 5.04 21.49 3.71
CA HIS A 43 3.62 21.73 3.86
C HIS A 43 3.40 23.24 3.95
N PRO A 44 2.69 23.85 2.99
CA PRO A 44 2.21 25.21 3.15
C PRO A 44 1.23 25.26 4.33
N LEU A 45 0.98 26.47 4.83
CA LEU A 45 0.09 26.71 5.97
C LEU A 45 -1.19 25.85 5.94
N PRO A 46 -1.69 25.37 7.09
CA PRO A 46 -2.92 24.59 7.15
C PRO A 46 -4.06 25.33 6.45
N ALA A 47 -4.96 24.61 5.78
CA ALA A 47 -6.09 25.22 5.04
C ALA A 47 -7.01 26.09 5.91
N SER A 48 -6.92 25.96 7.24
CA SER A 48 -7.60 26.78 8.24
C SER A 48 -6.81 28.03 8.69
N ALA A 49 -5.70 28.35 8.04
CA ALA A 49 -4.88 29.49 8.42
C ALA A 49 -5.65 30.79 8.20
N THR A 50 -5.64 31.64 9.23
CA THR A 50 -6.25 32.95 9.17
C THR A 50 -5.49 33.84 8.17
N PRO A 51 -6.15 34.84 7.56
CA PRO A 51 -5.47 35.77 6.64
C PRO A 51 -4.26 36.47 7.27
N LEU A 52 -4.29 36.68 8.58
CA LEU A 52 -3.19 37.25 9.35
C LEU A 52 -2.00 36.29 9.44
N GLU A 53 -2.23 35.00 9.72
CA GLU A 53 -1.18 33.98 9.75
C GLU A 53 -0.48 33.86 8.39
N VAL A 54 -1.25 33.84 7.30
CA VAL A 54 -0.68 33.79 5.94
C VAL A 54 0.17 35.04 5.64
N SER A 55 -0.33 36.22 6.02
CA SER A 55 0.41 37.48 5.82
C SER A 55 1.71 37.51 6.63
N LEU A 56 1.68 37.10 7.89
CA LEU A 56 2.87 37.03 8.74
C LEU A 56 3.88 36.02 8.21
N MET A 57 3.42 34.86 7.73
CA MET A 57 4.30 33.85 7.16
C MET A 57 5.04 34.38 5.93
N ASN A 58 4.33 35.06 5.02
CA ASN A 58 4.95 35.69 3.84
C ASN A 58 6.01 36.75 4.20
N LEU A 59 5.94 37.34 5.39
CA LEU A 59 6.92 38.30 5.89
C LEU A 59 8.11 37.62 6.59
N VAL A 60 7.88 36.48 7.24
CA VAL A 60 8.90 35.77 8.02
C VAL A 60 9.69 34.79 7.15
N ASP A 61 9.07 34.12 6.17
CA ASP A 61 9.71 33.14 5.28
C ASP A 61 10.95 33.68 4.55
N PRO A 62 11.00 34.92 4.03
CA PRO A 62 12.20 35.47 3.40
C PRO A 62 13.37 35.67 4.37
N VAL A 63 13.09 35.79 5.67
CA VAL A 63 14.10 35.99 6.72
C VAL A 63 14.56 34.66 7.29
N ALA A 64 13.61 33.81 7.70
CA ALA A 64 13.86 32.47 8.27
C ALA A 64 14.32 31.42 7.26
N GLY A 65 14.03 31.65 5.97
CA GLY A 65 14.10 30.63 4.94
C GLY A 65 12.81 29.79 4.89
N PRO A 66 12.47 29.24 3.71
CA PRO A 66 11.23 28.52 3.50
C PRO A 66 11.15 27.27 4.40
N GLY A 67 10.05 27.12 5.13
CA GLY A 67 9.78 25.94 5.96
C GLY A 67 10.46 25.94 7.34
N ASN A 68 11.26 26.95 7.66
CA ASN A 68 11.99 27.06 8.93
C ASN A 68 11.22 27.83 10.02
N ALA A 69 10.07 28.40 9.70
CA ALA A 69 9.19 29.07 10.65
C ALA A 69 7.77 28.49 10.59
N ARG A 70 7.07 28.49 11.73
CA ARG A 70 5.62 28.23 11.81
C ARG A 70 4.97 29.27 12.69
N ILE A 71 3.88 29.86 12.20
CA ILE A 71 3.15 30.91 12.91
C ILE A 71 1.75 30.42 13.21
N SER A 72 1.30 30.65 14.44
CA SER A 72 -0.09 30.46 14.84
C SER A 72 -0.56 31.67 15.64
N VAL A 73 -1.78 32.11 15.38
CA VAL A 73 -2.43 33.21 16.07
C VAL A 73 -3.66 32.68 16.79
N THR A 74 -3.69 32.82 18.11
CA THR A 74 -4.83 32.46 18.93
C THR A 74 -5.39 33.69 19.63
N THR A 75 -6.70 33.75 19.77
CA THR A 75 -7.36 34.78 20.57
C THR A 75 -7.61 34.24 21.97
N THR A 76 -7.22 35.01 22.97
CA THR A 76 -7.47 34.71 24.38
C THR A 76 -8.91 35.03 24.74
N ALA A 77 -9.42 34.39 25.80
CA ALA A 77 -10.79 34.63 26.29
C ALA A 77 -11.03 36.08 26.73
N THR A 78 -9.96 36.83 27.04
CA THR A 78 -9.97 38.25 27.41
C THR A 78 -9.93 39.19 26.21
N GLY A 79 -9.89 38.67 24.98
CA GLY A 79 -9.89 39.46 23.73
C GLY A 79 -8.50 39.82 23.20
N GLY A 80 -7.43 39.52 23.93
CA GLY A 80 -6.04 39.73 23.48
C GLY A 80 -5.58 38.64 22.50
N ARG A 81 -4.63 38.96 21.62
CA ARG A 81 -4.08 38.05 20.61
C ARG A 81 -2.74 37.50 21.05
N THR A 82 -2.60 36.18 21.05
CA THR A 82 -1.31 35.50 21.24
C THR A 82 -0.79 35.03 19.89
N VAL A 83 0.37 35.54 19.49
CA VAL A 83 1.09 35.09 18.31
C VAL A 83 2.21 34.17 18.77
N LEU A 84 2.17 32.92 18.32
CA LEU A 84 3.21 31.94 18.57
C LEU A 84 4.01 31.73 17.28
N VAL A 85 5.32 31.93 17.39
CA VAL A 85 6.27 31.71 16.30
C VAL A 85 7.22 30.58 16.72
N LEU A 86 7.15 29.47 16.01
CA LEU A 86 8.12 28.38 16.12
C LEU A 86 9.20 28.61 15.06
N LEU A 87 10.46 28.68 15.47
CA LEU A 87 11.60 28.88 14.59
C LEU A 87 12.55 27.68 14.70
N ASP A 88 13.11 27.25 13.56
CA ASP A 88 14.11 26.20 13.57
C ASP A 88 15.34 26.62 14.38
N ALA A 89 15.91 25.68 15.13
CA ALA A 89 17.07 25.94 15.97
C ALA A 89 18.31 26.41 15.18
N ALA A 90 18.45 26.03 13.90
CA ALA A 90 19.54 26.51 13.05
C ALA A 90 19.43 28.01 12.72
N GLU A 91 18.20 28.54 12.71
CA GLU A 91 17.90 29.93 12.34
C GLU A 91 17.66 30.82 13.57
N ALA A 92 17.94 30.32 14.77
CA ALA A 92 17.74 31.04 16.03
C ALA A 92 18.42 32.43 16.08
N ALA A 93 19.48 32.64 15.30
CA ALA A 93 20.17 33.93 15.19
C ALA A 93 19.27 35.06 14.63
N GLN A 94 18.23 34.71 13.86
CA GLN A 94 17.31 35.67 13.24
C GLN A 94 16.08 35.98 14.13
N ALA A 95 15.98 35.34 15.31
CA ALA A 95 14.82 35.46 16.20
C ALA A 95 14.47 36.91 16.56
N SER A 96 15.45 37.77 16.84
CA SER A 96 15.22 39.18 17.18
C SER A 96 14.69 40.01 16.00
N MET A 97 15.14 39.71 14.77
CA MET A 97 14.62 40.35 13.57
C MET A 97 13.18 39.93 13.31
N ILE A 98 12.88 38.63 13.46
CA ILE A 98 11.54 38.07 13.32
C ILE A 98 10.60 38.64 14.39
N GLU A 99 11.07 38.80 15.62
CA GLU A 99 10.33 39.44 16.71
C GLU A 99 9.89 40.86 16.33
N SER A 100 10.83 41.69 15.85
CA SER A 100 10.52 43.05 15.41
C SER A 100 9.55 43.08 14.23
N LEU A 101 9.67 42.14 13.29
CA LEU A 101 8.77 42.07 12.13
C LEU A 101 7.37 41.67 12.55
N VAL A 102 7.22 40.63 13.36
CA VAL A 102 5.92 40.09 13.78
C VAL A 102 5.20 41.06 14.69
N THR A 103 5.88 41.64 15.68
CA THR A 103 5.28 42.67 16.57
C THR A 103 4.73 43.86 15.77
N THR A 104 5.51 44.35 14.81
CA THR A 104 5.12 45.49 13.96
C THR A 104 4.00 45.13 13.00
N ALA A 105 4.10 43.99 12.31
CA ALA A 105 3.15 43.57 11.28
C ALA A 105 1.80 43.14 11.87
N ALA A 106 1.80 42.44 13.01
CA ALA A 106 0.57 42.02 13.69
C ALA A 106 -0.06 43.16 14.53
N ARG A 107 0.64 44.30 14.66
CA ARG A 107 0.27 45.43 15.53
C ARG A 107 -0.07 44.94 16.94
N LEU A 108 0.85 44.20 17.55
CA LEU A 108 0.64 43.66 18.89
C LEU A 108 0.75 44.80 19.90
N ASP A 109 -0.26 44.92 20.75
CA ASP A 109 -0.28 45.85 21.87
C ASP A 109 -0.35 45.11 23.21
N VAL A 110 0.74 45.19 23.98
CA VAL A 110 0.85 44.58 25.31
C VAL A 110 -0.16 45.19 26.28
N ALA A 111 -0.52 46.47 26.11
CA ALA A 111 -1.53 47.12 26.95
C ALA A 111 -2.94 46.55 26.71
N SER A 112 -3.21 46.08 25.49
CA SER A 112 -4.44 45.37 25.10
C SER A 112 -4.41 43.87 25.42
N GLY A 113 -3.33 43.38 26.03
CA GLY A 113 -3.15 41.97 26.38
C GLY A 113 -2.68 41.09 25.21
N ASP A 114 -2.13 41.70 24.15
CA ASP A 114 -1.48 40.94 23.08
C ASP A 114 -0.11 40.42 23.53
N LEU A 115 0.26 39.23 23.07
CA LEU A 115 1.47 38.53 23.49
C LEU A 115 2.15 37.86 22.30
N LEU A 116 3.48 37.94 22.25
CA LEU A 116 4.32 37.24 21.28
C LEU A 116 5.17 36.21 22.01
N VAL A 117 5.14 34.96 21.54
CA VAL A 117 5.99 33.88 22.03
C VAL A 117 6.78 33.33 20.87
N ILE A 118 8.11 33.46 20.95
CA ILE A 118 9.03 32.83 20.02
C ILE A 118 9.65 31.62 20.71
N GLN A 119 9.51 30.47 20.08
CA GLN A 119 10.11 29.22 20.55
C GLN A 119 11.04 28.68 19.47
N THR A 120 12.28 28.43 19.86
CA THR A 120 13.26 27.77 19.00
C THR A 120 13.26 26.28 19.27
N ALA A 121 13.10 25.47 18.22
CA ALA A 121 13.11 24.02 18.34
C ALA A 121 13.73 23.40 17.08
N PRO A 122 14.51 22.32 17.18
CA PRO A 122 15.02 21.64 16.01
C PRO A 122 13.86 21.02 15.24
N PHE A 123 13.63 21.47 14.01
CA PHE A 123 12.63 20.88 13.13
C PHE A 123 13.20 19.60 12.51
N ALA A 124 12.38 18.55 12.47
CA ALA A 124 12.71 17.36 11.73
C ALA A 124 12.69 17.68 10.23
N ARG A 125 13.87 17.91 9.63
CA ARG A 125 14.01 18.04 8.18
C ARG A 125 13.44 16.78 7.51
N GLY A 126 12.36 16.94 6.76
CA GLY A 126 11.71 15.83 6.04
C GLY A 126 10.75 14.98 6.86
N ALA A 127 10.25 15.46 8.01
CA ALA A 127 9.00 14.92 8.55
C ALA A 127 7.84 15.68 7.87
N PRO A 128 7.21 15.12 6.82
CA PRO A 128 6.07 15.77 6.18
C PRO A 128 5.02 16.09 7.25
N GLY A 129 4.39 17.26 7.11
CA GLY A 129 3.13 17.50 7.80
C GLY A 129 2.19 16.31 7.54
N ARG A 130 1.37 15.96 8.53
CA ARG A 130 0.40 14.88 8.36
C ARG A 130 -0.44 15.18 7.11
N PRO A 131 -0.42 14.31 6.07
CA PRO A 131 -1.23 14.52 4.89
C PRO A 131 -2.71 14.65 5.29
N ASP A 132 -3.42 15.52 4.60
CA ASP A 132 -4.84 15.70 4.76
C ASP A 132 -5.62 14.46 4.28
N ALA A 133 -6.88 14.34 4.71
CA ALA A 133 -7.70 13.17 4.40
C ALA A 133 -7.94 13.01 2.89
N GLU A 134 -7.97 14.12 2.15
CA GLU A 134 -8.12 14.13 0.70
C GLU A 134 -6.89 13.54 0.00
N ALA A 135 -5.67 13.93 0.41
CA ALA A 135 -4.43 13.35 -0.10
C ALA A 135 -4.33 11.84 0.19
N TYR A 136 -4.74 11.38 1.38
CA TYR A 136 -4.83 9.94 1.66
C TYR A 136 -5.85 9.24 0.77
N GLY A 137 -6.97 9.89 0.46
CA GLY A 137 -7.98 9.39 -0.48
C GLY A 137 -7.44 9.23 -1.89
N GLU A 138 -6.69 10.22 -2.39
CA GLU A 138 -6.05 10.15 -3.72
C GLU A 138 -5.03 9.01 -3.80
N LEU A 139 -4.16 8.88 -2.80
CA LEU A 139 -3.20 7.78 -2.73
C LEU A 139 -3.90 6.41 -2.66
N ALA A 140 -4.98 6.30 -1.89
CA ALA A 140 -5.76 5.07 -1.80
C ALA A 140 -6.40 4.71 -3.14
N LEU A 141 -6.93 5.69 -3.88
CA LEU A 141 -7.50 5.47 -5.21
C LEU A 141 -6.43 5.05 -6.22
N LEU A 142 -5.26 5.71 -6.22
CA LEU A 142 -4.13 5.34 -7.08
C LEU A 142 -3.62 3.93 -6.77
N ALA A 143 -3.52 3.57 -5.49
CA ALA A 143 -3.15 2.23 -5.05
C ALA A 143 -4.18 1.18 -5.47
N LEU A 144 -5.48 1.50 -5.36
CA LEU A 144 -6.56 0.62 -5.81
C LEU A 144 -6.52 0.44 -7.34
N LEU A 145 -6.31 1.51 -8.10
CA LEU A 145 -6.17 1.46 -9.56
C LEU A 145 -4.96 0.63 -9.98
N ALA A 146 -3.81 0.83 -9.34
CA ALA A 146 -2.63 0.00 -9.58
C ALA A 146 -2.90 -1.48 -9.24
N GLY A 147 -3.56 -1.76 -8.11
CA GLY A 147 -3.94 -3.11 -7.72
C GLY A 147 -4.86 -3.79 -8.75
N LEU A 148 -5.92 -3.11 -9.19
CA LEU A 148 -6.88 -3.63 -10.17
C LEU A 148 -6.26 -3.81 -11.56
N ALA A 149 -5.49 -2.83 -12.03
CA ALA A 149 -4.81 -2.91 -13.33
C ALA A 149 -3.75 -4.01 -13.34
N GLY A 150 -2.96 -4.12 -12.27
CA GLY A 150 -2.01 -5.21 -12.07
C GLY A 150 -2.71 -6.57 -12.03
N TRP A 151 -3.80 -6.69 -11.28
CA TRP A 151 -4.61 -7.91 -11.24
C TRP A 151 -5.09 -8.32 -12.63
N LEU A 152 -5.70 -7.41 -13.39
CA LEU A 152 -6.17 -7.70 -14.75
C LEU A 152 -5.02 -8.04 -15.72
N GLY A 153 -3.87 -7.40 -15.56
CA GLY A 153 -2.69 -7.65 -16.39
C GLY A 153 -2.02 -9.01 -16.14
N PHE A 154 -1.95 -9.44 -14.87
CA PHE A 154 -1.19 -10.62 -14.43
C PHE A 154 -2.04 -11.86 -14.12
N ALA A 155 -3.33 -11.72 -13.80
CA ALA A 155 -4.21 -12.84 -13.43
C ALA A 155 -4.33 -13.90 -14.55
N HIS A 156 -4.25 -13.47 -15.81
CA HIS A 156 -4.30 -14.38 -16.96
C HIS A 156 -3.06 -15.29 -17.07
N GLU A 157 -1.90 -14.84 -16.60
CA GLU A 157 -0.69 -15.69 -16.57
C GLU A 157 -0.68 -16.64 -15.38
N TRP A 158 -1.18 -16.19 -14.22
CA TRP A 158 -1.31 -17.04 -13.04
C TRP A 158 -2.22 -18.24 -13.29
N THR A 159 -3.36 -18.03 -13.97
CA THR A 159 -4.31 -19.11 -14.34
C THR A 159 -3.82 -20.02 -15.46
N ARG A 160 -2.92 -19.55 -16.34
CA ARG A 160 -2.29 -20.37 -17.38
C ARG A 160 -1.20 -21.27 -16.78
N LYS A 161 -0.33 -20.71 -15.94
CA LYS A 161 0.79 -21.43 -15.32
C LYS A 161 0.31 -22.49 -14.30
N SER A 162 -0.76 -22.21 -13.56
CA SER A 162 -1.41 -23.18 -12.67
C SER A 162 -2.04 -24.36 -13.41
N ARG A 163 -2.63 -24.14 -14.59
CA ARG A 163 -3.15 -25.22 -15.45
C ARG A 163 -2.05 -26.11 -16.02
N GLU A 164 -0.91 -25.54 -16.38
CA GLU A 164 0.24 -26.28 -16.91
C GLU A 164 0.89 -27.17 -15.83
N TRP A 165 0.98 -26.69 -14.59
CA TRP A 165 1.45 -27.49 -13.44
C TRP A 165 0.52 -28.68 -13.13
N SER A 166 -0.79 -28.49 -13.23
CA SER A 166 -1.78 -29.56 -13.04
C SER A 166 -1.78 -30.59 -14.19
N GLY A 167 -1.52 -30.15 -15.43
CA GLY A 167 -1.46 -31.04 -16.59
C GLY A 167 -0.23 -31.98 -16.62
N ASN A 168 0.89 -31.56 -16.06
CA ASN A 168 2.13 -32.36 -16.06
C ASN A 168 2.18 -33.42 -14.94
N THR A 169 1.39 -33.29 -13.88
CA THR A 169 1.31 -34.30 -12.80
C THR A 169 0.48 -35.54 -13.18
N LEU A 170 -0.29 -35.48 -14.28
CA LEU A 170 -1.12 -36.59 -14.79
C LEU A 170 -0.48 -37.41 -15.92
N LYS A 171 0.73 -37.08 -16.39
CA LYS A 171 1.46 -37.94 -17.35
C LYS A 171 2.12 -39.11 -16.62
N ARG A 172 1.32 -40.14 -16.27
CA ARG A 172 1.84 -41.47 -15.91
C ARG A 172 2.68 -42.04 -17.07
N PRO A 173 3.83 -42.68 -16.80
CA PRO A 173 4.62 -43.31 -17.85
C PRO A 173 3.85 -44.48 -18.47
N ARG A 174 3.91 -44.53 -19.80
CA ARG A 174 3.31 -45.53 -20.68
C ARG A 174 4.03 -46.87 -20.55
N LYS A 175 3.26 -47.95 -20.72
CA LYS A 175 3.61 -49.37 -20.93
C LYS A 175 3.92 -50.23 -19.69
N ARG A 176 2.99 -51.12 -19.34
CA ARG A 176 3.31 -52.38 -18.67
C ARG A 176 3.95 -53.34 -19.68
N PRO A 177 5.05 -54.04 -19.35
CA PRO A 177 5.52 -55.18 -20.14
C PRO A 177 4.47 -56.29 -20.07
N ARG A 178 4.07 -56.84 -21.22
CA ARG A 178 3.25 -58.06 -21.28
C ARG A 178 4.15 -59.24 -20.91
N ALA A 179 3.89 -59.89 -19.78
CA ALA A 179 4.56 -61.13 -19.41
C ALA A 179 4.18 -62.26 -20.39
N PRO A 180 5.10 -63.18 -20.74
CA PRO A 180 4.84 -64.27 -21.68
C PRO A 180 3.92 -65.33 -21.06
N SER A 181 2.95 -65.81 -21.85
CA SER A 181 2.02 -66.86 -21.45
C SER A 181 2.76 -68.19 -21.28
N GLN A 182 2.89 -68.68 -20.05
CA GLN A 182 3.28 -70.07 -19.82
C GLN A 182 2.07 -70.99 -20.03
N ARG A 183 2.22 -71.96 -20.92
CA ARG A 183 1.28 -73.06 -21.17
C ARG A 183 1.29 -74.02 -19.97
N PRO A 184 0.15 -74.61 -19.59
CA PRO A 184 0.12 -75.62 -18.53
C PRO A 184 0.56 -76.98 -19.06
N LEU A 185 1.49 -77.63 -18.37
CA LEU A 185 1.77 -79.06 -18.47
C LEU A 185 1.15 -79.76 -17.26
N CYS A 186 0.40 -80.82 -17.53
CA CYS A 186 -0.34 -81.62 -16.56
C CYS A 186 0.56 -82.46 -15.63
N ALA A 187 0.26 -82.36 -14.33
CA ALA A 187 0.14 -83.43 -13.31
C ALA A 187 1.39 -84.24 -12.88
N PRO A 188 1.36 -85.05 -11.78
CA PRO A 188 0.39 -85.19 -10.67
C PRO A 188 1.05 -85.19 -9.26
N PHE A 189 0.24 -85.46 -8.22
CA PHE A 189 0.53 -85.99 -6.86
C PHE A 189 0.33 -85.07 -5.64
N GLY A 190 -0.73 -85.38 -4.88
CA GLY A 190 -0.64 -85.65 -3.43
C GLY A 190 -0.85 -84.48 -2.45
N PRO A 191 -1.77 -84.59 -1.47
CA PRO A 191 -2.08 -83.54 -0.50
C PRO A 191 -1.35 -83.73 0.86
N CYS A 192 -0.99 -82.64 1.54
CA CYS A 192 -0.79 -82.54 3.00
C CYS A 192 -0.43 -81.08 3.33
N GLN A 193 -1.30 -80.32 4.00
CA GLN A 193 -1.43 -80.16 5.45
C GLN A 193 -0.34 -79.34 6.16
N SER A 194 -0.85 -78.53 7.10
CA SER A 194 -0.23 -77.83 8.23
C SER A 194 0.53 -76.54 7.92
N LEU A 195 0.25 -75.37 8.51
CA LEU A 195 0.00 -74.89 9.89
C LEU A 195 1.24 -74.11 10.36
N VAL A 196 1.00 -73.10 11.22
CA VAL A 196 1.96 -72.31 12.02
C VAL A 196 2.53 -71.08 11.29
N MET A 197 2.05 -69.83 11.48
CA MET A 197 1.90 -69.00 12.69
C MET A 197 3.25 -68.48 13.23
N SER A 198 3.58 -67.21 12.93
CA SER A 198 4.25 -66.27 13.85
C SER A 198 4.39 -64.90 13.17
N LEU A 199 3.60 -63.90 13.58
CA LEU A 199 3.89 -62.93 14.65
C LEU A 199 4.90 -61.86 14.22
N THR A 200 4.40 -60.66 13.88
CA THR A 200 4.72 -59.41 14.59
C THR A 200 3.74 -58.30 14.16
N SER A 201 2.71 -58.10 14.99
CA SER A 201 2.05 -56.81 15.29
C SER A 201 2.89 -56.09 16.37
N PRO A 202 2.61 -54.85 16.88
CA PRO A 202 1.48 -53.91 16.72
C PRO A 202 1.99 -52.45 16.42
N ALA A 203 1.24 -51.34 16.33
CA ALA A 203 -0.02 -50.85 16.86
C ALA A 203 -0.54 -49.71 15.92
N ARG A 204 -1.83 -49.62 15.58
CA ARG A 204 -2.86 -48.71 16.16
C ARG A 204 -2.35 -47.27 16.36
N ILE A 205 -3.04 -46.22 15.91
CA ILE A 205 -4.26 -45.69 16.55
C ILE A 205 -5.05 -44.80 15.56
N ARG A 206 -6.37 -45.03 15.52
CA ARG A 206 -7.44 -44.15 14.99
C ARG A 206 -7.49 -42.83 15.77
N LEU A 207 -7.90 -41.72 15.16
CA LEU A 207 -9.21 -41.14 15.52
C LEU A 207 -9.65 -40.05 14.52
N ALA A 208 -10.95 -40.06 14.27
CA ALA A 208 -11.68 -39.14 13.42
C ALA A 208 -12.23 -37.95 14.24
N ARG A 209 -12.27 -36.78 13.59
CA ARG A 209 -13.42 -35.86 13.44
C ARG A 209 -14.17 -35.36 14.69
N LEU A 210 -14.20 -34.03 14.86
CA LEU A 210 -15.33 -33.13 15.28
C LEU A 210 -14.72 -31.74 15.57
N ILE A 211 -14.90 -30.68 14.77
CA ILE A 211 -16.04 -29.74 14.70
C ILE A 211 -16.71 -29.51 16.06
N SER A 212 -16.47 -28.35 16.69
CA SER A 212 -17.47 -27.29 16.93
C SER A 212 -17.15 -26.43 18.17
N CYS A 213 -17.27 -25.10 18.00
CA CYS A 213 -17.59 -24.06 19.01
C CYS A 213 -16.65 -23.88 20.23
N ALA A 214 -16.50 -22.71 20.85
CA ALA A 214 -16.84 -21.31 20.62
C ALA A 214 -16.10 -20.56 21.76
N ALA A 215 -15.55 -19.37 21.51
CA ALA A 215 -15.94 -18.11 22.16
C ALA A 215 -16.14 -18.16 23.70
N GLY A 216 -15.34 -17.34 24.40
CA GLY A 216 -15.41 -17.05 25.83
C GLY A 216 -14.12 -16.43 26.30
#